data_AF-A0A819GKA4-F1
#
_entry.id   AF-A0A819GKA4-F1
#
_cell.length_a   1.000
_cell.length_b   1.000
_cell.length_c   1.000
_cell.angle_alpha   90.00
_cell.angle_beta   90.00
_cell.angle_gamma   90.00
#
_symmetry.space_group_name_H-M   'P 1'
#
loop_
_entity.id
_entity.type
_entity.pdbx_description
1 polymer ?
#
loop_
_entity_poly.entity_id
_entity_poly.type
_entity_poly.pdbx_seq_one_letter_code
_entity_poly.pdbx_strand_id
1 'polypeptide(L)'
;ELLLTRVVGQPSVSSLRESPWNEAPTLAFRNEVPTQVNNKAAVHNAAQFRSPANDPILMKKLLELSDSKTEHLPGLLPFVPGMPVILTQNLAIELGLINGINGIFRQLVYEADSISIDALSNTFPSNTQYVHQSLYALIEIARSKIECNLETLQPKIVSVPLMEQTFRVDVTDMLPKNKKPKSNQKAMLSIKRRALPLVPAYCITTHKSQGQTLSKAVIDLKLPNETEDIAAVYVPLSRLKCLIDVAILRPFDYEVLRIKPSKSQVAEIERLDKLYIDTQFRFSEYFQ
;
A
#
# COMPACT_ATOMS: atom_id res chain seq x y z
N GLU A 1 0.09 40.06 35.62
CA GLU A 1 1.17 39.76 36.59
C GLU A 1 0.90 38.55 37.51
N LEU A 2 -0.11 37.71 37.25
CA LEU A 2 -0.46 36.55 38.12
C LEU A 2 0.15 35.20 37.67
N LEU A 3 1.08 35.21 36.71
CA LEU A 3 1.75 33.98 36.28
C LEU A 3 2.74 33.55 37.36
N LEU A 4 2.67 32.28 37.77
CA LEU A 4 3.57 31.64 38.74
C LEU A 4 3.43 32.09 40.20
N THR A 5 2.39 32.86 40.53
CA THR A 5 2.08 33.28 41.90
C THR A 5 1.26 32.20 42.63
N ARG A 6 1.64 31.86 43.88
CA ARG A 6 0.91 30.89 44.70
C ARG A 6 -0.23 31.56 45.46
N VAL A 7 -1.34 30.84 45.67
CA VAL A 7 -2.55 31.36 46.34
C VAL A 7 -2.39 31.40 47.87
N VAL A 8 -1.62 30.48 48.47
CA VAL A 8 -1.28 30.50 49.91
C VAL A 8 0.10 29.90 50.15
N GLY A 9 0.91 30.53 51.03
CA GLY A 9 1.91 29.84 51.85
C GLY A 9 3.41 30.03 51.55
N GLN A 10 3.86 30.39 50.34
CA GLN A 10 5.30 30.63 50.02
C GLN A 10 5.46 31.43 48.70
N PRO A 11 6.65 32.01 48.40
CA PRO A 11 6.85 32.89 47.24
C PRO A 11 6.65 32.19 45.88
N SER A 12 6.49 33.03 44.84
CA SER A 12 6.25 32.63 43.44
C SER A 12 7.29 31.63 42.91
N VAL A 13 6.86 30.75 42.01
CA VAL A 13 7.76 29.80 41.35
C VAL A 13 8.62 30.54 40.33
N SER A 14 9.95 30.35 40.38
CA SER A 14 10.91 31.00 39.48
C SER A 14 10.81 30.50 38.04
N SER A 15 10.59 29.19 37.85
CA SER A 15 10.47 28.56 36.54
C SER A 15 9.69 27.24 36.61
N LEU A 16 8.82 27.00 35.63
CA LEU A 16 8.14 25.70 35.45
C LEU A 16 9.02 24.67 34.72
N ARG A 17 10.22 25.05 34.29
CA ARG A 17 11.15 24.17 33.54
C ARG A 17 12.08 23.36 34.45
N GLU A 18 12.07 23.62 35.75
CA GLU A 18 12.95 22.99 36.74
C GLU A 18 12.19 21.97 37.59
N SER A 19 12.88 20.96 38.11
CA SER A 19 12.29 19.97 39.01
C SER A 19 11.82 20.63 40.32
N PRO A 20 10.64 20.28 40.86
CA PRO A 20 9.75 19.19 40.43
C PRO A 20 8.66 19.60 39.41
N TRP A 21 8.67 20.84 38.90
CA TRP A 21 7.60 21.40 38.06
C TRP A 21 7.64 20.93 36.61
N ASN A 22 8.82 20.61 36.10
CA ASN A 22 9.00 20.03 34.76
C ASN A 22 8.35 18.64 34.59
N GLU A 23 8.09 17.94 35.70
CA GLU A 23 7.44 16.63 35.75
C GLU A 23 5.97 16.72 36.19
N ALA A 24 5.50 17.91 36.58
CA ALA A 24 4.14 18.10 37.07
C ALA A 24 3.12 18.08 35.90
N PRO A 25 2.01 17.32 36.04
CA PRO A 25 0.99 17.27 35.01
C PRO A 25 0.28 18.63 34.89
N THR A 26 0.10 19.12 33.65
CA THR A 26 -0.65 20.35 33.39
C THR A 26 -2.14 20.02 33.27
N LEU A 27 -2.97 20.62 34.13
CA LEU A 27 -4.43 20.49 34.09
C LEU A 27 -5.03 21.70 33.38
N ALA A 28 -5.86 21.47 32.36
CA ALA A 28 -6.57 22.54 31.66
C ALA A 28 -8.07 22.23 31.57
N PHE A 29 -8.92 23.23 31.82
CA PHE A 29 -10.38 23.09 31.94
C PHE A 29 -11.13 23.04 30.60
N ARG A 30 -10.51 23.46 29.49
CA ARG A 30 -11.11 23.43 28.15
C ARG A 30 -10.46 22.35 27.32
N ASN A 31 -11.23 21.34 26.88
CA ASN A 31 -10.72 20.15 26.19
C ASN A 31 -9.85 20.43 24.94
N GLU A 32 -10.05 21.56 24.26
CA GLU A 32 -9.25 21.95 23.08
C GLU A 32 -7.79 22.28 23.44
N VAL A 33 -7.54 22.78 24.65
CA VAL A 33 -6.21 23.22 25.11
C VAL A 33 -5.28 22.02 25.42
N PRO A 34 -5.70 20.98 26.17
CA PRO A 34 -4.94 19.74 26.31
C PRO A 34 -4.55 19.11 24.97
N THR A 35 -5.46 19.08 23.99
CA THR A 35 -5.17 18.50 22.67
C THR A 35 -4.06 19.26 21.96
N GLN A 36 -4.12 20.59 21.93
CA GLN A 36 -3.09 21.41 21.30
C GLN A 36 -1.74 21.33 22.02
N VAL A 37 -1.74 21.33 23.35
CA VAL A 37 -0.51 21.23 24.16
C VAL A 37 0.13 19.85 24.02
N ASN A 38 -0.67 18.77 24.06
CA ASN A 38 -0.20 17.40 23.86
C ASN A 38 0.34 17.19 22.44
N ASN A 39 -0.32 17.76 21.42
CA ASN A 39 0.17 17.69 20.04
C ASN A 39 1.50 18.45 19.88
N LYS A 40 1.65 19.64 20.47
CA LYS A 40 2.92 20.39 20.44
C LYS A 40 4.03 19.67 21.21
N ALA A 41 3.72 19.09 22.38
CA ALA A 41 4.67 18.30 23.15
C ALA A 41 5.11 17.03 22.40
N ALA A 42 4.17 16.35 21.73
CA ALA A 42 4.45 15.20 20.88
C ALA A 42 5.35 15.58 19.68
N VAL A 43 5.09 16.72 19.03
CA VAL A 43 5.94 17.24 17.93
C VAL A 43 7.34 17.61 18.42
N HIS A 44 7.45 18.27 19.58
CA HIS A 44 8.74 18.66 20.16
C HIS A 44 9.57 17.44 20.59
N ASN A 45 8.94 16.46 21.25
CA ASN A 45 9.61 15.19 21.58
C ASN A 45 9.99 14.41 20.31
N ALA A 46 9.11 14.36 19.31
CA ALA A 46 9.43 13.74 18.03
C ALA A 46 10.64 14.40 17.34
N ALA A 47 10.80 15.73 17.46
CA ALA A 47 11.97 16.44 16.94
C ALA A 47 13.27 16.06 17.65
N GLN A 48 13.23 15.75 18.95
CA GLN A 48 14.40 15.26 19.70
C GLN A 48 14.81 13.81 19.34
N PHE A 49 13.89 13.01 18.77
CA PHE A 49 14.15 11.65 18.31
C PHE A 49 14.43 11.53 16.79
N ARG A 50 14.44 12.64 16.04
CA ARG A 50 14.73 12.66 14.59
C ARG A 50 16.24 12.62 14.32
N SER A 51 16.91 11.56 14.75
CA SER A 51 18.08 11.08 14.00
C SER A 51 17.54 10.18 12.90
N PRO A 52 17.77 10.43 11.59
CA PRO A 52 17.52 9.39 10.59
C PRO A 52 18.26 8.14 11.06
N ALA A 53 17.55 7.03 11.17
CA ALA A 53 18.15 5.78 11.59
C ALA A 53 19.12 5.33 10.49
N ASN A 54 20.38 5.75 10.59
CA ASN A 54 21.47 5.40 9.67
C ASN A 54 22.03 3.99 9.93
N ASP A 55 21.28 3.13 10.62
CA ASP A 55 21.67 1.73 10.81
C ASP A 55 21.46 0.99 9.47
N PRO A 56 22.54 0.57 8.77
CA PRO A 56 22.43 -0.07 7.47
C PRO A 56 21.67 -1.41 7.54
N ILE A 57 21.73 -2.10 8.68
CA ILE A 57 21.04 -3.37 8.90
C ILE A 57 19.53 -3.13 8.99
N LEU A 58 19.13 -2.08 9.72
CA LEU A 58 17.72 -1.69 9.82
C LEU A 58 17.18 -1.24 8.46
N MET A 59 17.93 -0.41 7.73
CA MET A 59 17.54 0.06 6.40
C MET A 59 17.36 -1.12 5.44
N LYS A 60 18.30 -2.07 5.39
CA LYS A 60 18.18 -3.27 4.55
C LYS A 60 16.91 -4.06 4.86
N LYS A 61 16.63 -4.31 6.14
CA LYS A 61 15.41 -5.02 6.56
C LYS A 61 14.13 -4.27 6.22
N LEU A 62 14.13 -2.94 6.33
CA LEU A 62 13.00 -2.09 5.91
C LEU A 62 12.75 -2.20 4.40
N LEU A 63 13.80 -2.30 3.60
CA LEU A 63 13.72 -2.47 2.14
C LEU A 63 13.25 -3.88 1.74
N GLU A 64 13.53 -4.90 2.55
CA GLU A 64 13.12 -6.29 2.32
C GLU A 64 11.69 -6.61 2.77
N LEU A 65 11.01 -5.69 3.47
CA LEU A 65 9.61 -5.87 3.86
C LEU A 65 8.71 -6.01 2.62
N SER A 66 7.71 -6.89 2.73
CA SER A 66 6.69 -7.04 1.70
C SER A 66 5.79 -5.80 1.61
N ASP A 67 5.39 -5.46 0.39
CA ASP A 67 4.56 -4.30 0.07
C ASP A 67 3.23 -4.27 0.85
N SER A 68 2.69 -5.44 1.21
CA SER A 68 1.50 -5.58 2.05
C SER A 68 1.63 -4.99 3.46
N LYS A 69 2.86 -4.88 3.96
CA LYS A 69 3.17 -4.29 5.28
C LYS A 69 3.61 -2.83 5.18
N THR A 70 3.72 -2.30 3.97
CA THR A 70 4.29 -0.97 3.72
C THR A 70 3.37 -0.13 2.82
N GLU A 71 2.06 -0.27 3.01
CA GLU A 71 1.01 0.50 2.31
C GLU A 71 1.09 0.41 0.78
N HIS A 72 1.55 -0.74 0.26
CA HIS A 72 1.74 -1.00 -1.17
C HIS A 72 2.84 -0.15 -1.83
N LEU A 73 3.78 0.37 -1.05
CA LEU A 73 5.03 0.94 -1.56
C LEU A 73 6.17 -0.07 -1.34
N PRO A 74 6.72 -0.67 -2.41
CA PRO A 74 7.85 -1.59 -2.28
C PRO A 74 9.10 -0.91 -1.72
N GLY A 75 9.94 -1.68 -1.03
CA GLY A 75 11.24 -1.21 -0.59
C GLY A 75 12.24 -1.09 -1.74
N LEU A 76 12.25 -2.06 -2.65
CA LEU A 76 13.02 -2.05 -3.89
C LEU A 76 12.08 -2.24 -5.06
N LEU A 77 12.10 -1.31 -6.01
CA LEU A 77 11.27 -1.36 -7.22
C LEU A 77 12.18 -1.57 -8.44
N PRO A 78 12.24 -2.79 -9.01
CA PRO A 78 13.05 -3.03 -10.19
C PRO A 78 12.41 -2.35 -11.40
N PHE A 79 13.23 -1.67 -12.20
CA PHE A 79 12.78 -1.01 -13.43
C PHE A 79 13.55 -1.54 -14.64
N VAL A 80 12.80 -1.99 -15.65
CA VAL A 80 13.32 -2.34 -16.97
C VAL A 80 12.44 -1.63 -18.00
N PRO A 81 13.01 -0.80 -18.91
CA PRO A 81 12.23 -0.17 -19.97
C PRO A 81 11.38 -1.18 -20.73
N GLY A 82 10.09 -0.87 -20.91
CA GLY A 82 9.12 -1.77 -21.53
C GLY A 82 8.42 -2.73 -20.57
N MET A 83 8.78 -2.77 -19.28
CA MET A 83 8.11 -3.66 -18.33
C MET A 83 6.66 -3.20 -18.04
N PRO A 84 5.72 -4.14 -17.86
CA PRO A 84 4.39 -3.83 -17.40
C PRO A 84 4.43 -3.39 -15.92
N VAL A 85 3.68 -2.36 -15.60
CA VAL A 85 3.50 -1.83 -14.25
C VAL A 85 2.04 -1.58 -13.93
N ILE A 86 1.70 -1.60 -12.64
CA ILE A 86 0.40 -1.17 -12.12
C ILE A 86 0.60 0.03 -11.19
N LEU A 87 -0.27 1.01 -11.34
CA LEU A 87 -0.39 2.12 -10.42
C LEU A 87 -1.08 1.66 -9.12
N THR A 88 -0.50 1.95 -7.96
CA THR A 88 -1.03 1.49 -6.66
C THR A 88 -1.88 2.53 -5.95
N GLN A 89 -1.97 3.75 -6.47
CA GLN A 89 -2.72 4.86 -5.86
C GLN A 89 -3.51 5.66 -6.91
N ASN A 90 -4.56 6.37 -6.48
CA ASN A 90 -5.28 7.30 -7.35
C ASN A 90 -4.47 8.59 -7.47
N LEU A 91 -4.11 8.95 -8.71
CA LEU A 91 -3.37 10.20 -9.00
C LEU A 91 -4.32 11.28 -9.52
N ALA A 92 -5.11 10.94 -10.52
CA ALA A 92 -6.02 11.84 -11.23
C ALA A 92 -7.16 11.00 -11.81
N ILE A 93 -8.25 10.87 -11.06
CA ILE A 93 -9.37 9.97 -11.39
C ILE A 93 -10.05 10.44 -12.68
N GLU A 94 -10.17 11.76 -12.84
CA GLU A 94 -10.71 12.45 -14.01
C GLU A 94 -9.94 12.11 -15.29
N LEU A 95 -8.63 11.90 -15.18
CA LEU A 95 -7.76 11.49 -16.30
C LEU A 95 -7.67 9.97 -16.46
N GLY A 96 -8.38 9.20 -15.62
CA GLY A 96 -8.33 7.75 -15.58
C GLY A 96 -7.08 7.17 -14.91
N LEU A 97 -6.29 7.99 -14.20
CA LEU A 97 -5.09 7.56 -13.45
C LEU A 97 -5.49 7.05 -12.06
N ILE A 98 -6.05 5.85 -12.03
CA ILE A 98 -6.61 5.22 -10.84
C ILE A 98 -5.78 4.00 -10.39
N ASN A 99 -5.89 3.65 -9.11
CA ASN A 99 -5.30 2.43 -8.55
C ASN A 99 -5.75 1.20 -9.36
N GLY A 100 -4.79 0.37 -9.75
CA GLY A 100 -5.02 -0.85 -10.53
C GLY A 100 -4.89 -0.64 -12.05
N ILE A 101 -4.71 0.59 -12.54
CA ILE A 101 -4.49 0.79 -13.97
C ILE A 101 -3.12 0.24 -14.40
N ASN A 102 -3.13 -0.51 -15.51
CA ASN A 102 -1.93 -1.04 -16.13
C ASN A 102 -1.28 0.01 -17.03
N GLY A 103 0.06 0.03 -17.02
CA GLY A 103 0.87 0.83 -17.93
C GLY A 103 2.17 0.11 -18.30
N ILE A 104 2.91 0.72 -19.22
CA ILE A 104 4.25 0.28 -19.62
C ILE A 104 5.25 1.31 -19.11
N PHE A 105 6.19 0.87 -18.29
CA PHE A 105 7.26 1.74 -17.81
C PHE A 105 8.20 2.09 -18.97
N ARG A 106 8.46 3.39 -19.15
CA ARG A 106 9.33 3.90 -20.22
C ARG A 106 10.67 4.37 -19.67
N GLN A 107 10.66 5.21 -18.65
CA GLN A 107 11.88 5.83 -18.13
C GLN A 107 11.73 6.24 -16.66
N LEU A 108 12.82 6.13 -15.91
CA LEU A 108 12.96 6.72 -14.60
C LEU A 108 13.73 8.03 -14.74
N VAL A 109 13.22 9.10 -14.15
CA VAL A 109 13.93 10.39 -14.07
C VAL A 109 14.43 10.57 -12.65
N TYR A 110 15.72 10.85 -12.51
CA TYR A 110 16.44 10.90 -11.24
C TYR A 110 17.64 11.85 -11.36
N GLU A 111 18.18 12.28 -10.23
CA GLU A 111 19.37 13.13 -10.22
C GLU A 111 20.65 12.31 -10.39
N ALA A 112 21.67 12.84 -11.09
CA ALA A 112 22.89 12.09 -11.41
C ALA A 112 23.62 11.59 -10.16
N ASP A 113 23.59 12.35 -9.08
CA ASP A 113 24.25 12.05 -7.80
C ASP A 113 23.54 10.96 -6.98
N SER A 114 22.41 10.45 -7.48
CA SER A 114 21.56 9.49 -6.76
C SER A 114 21.88 8.01 -7.03
N ILE A 115 22.87 7.75 -7.89
CA ILE A 115 23.30 6.38 -8.25
C ILE A 115 24.25 5.85 -7.17
N SER A 116 23.92 4.68 -6.62
CA SER A 116 24.80 3.90 -5.75
C SER A 116 25.29 2.65 -6.47
N ILE A 117 26.56 2.34 -6.25
CA ILE A 117 27.25 1.16 -6.79
C ILE A 117 27.13 -0.03 -5.81
N ASP A 118 26.79 0.23 -4.55
CA ASP A 118 26.72 -0.80 -3.53
C ASP A 118 25.49 -1.69 -3.74
N ALA A 119 25.73 -2.99 -3.88
CA ALA A 119 24.67 -3.98 -4.04
C ALA A 119 23.77 -4.03 -2.80
N LEU A 120 22.55 -3.49 -2.92
CA LEU A 120 21.54 -3.53 -1.86
C LEU A 120 20.91 -4.93 -1.71
N SER A 121 20.94 -5.73 -2.79
CA SER A 121 20.32 -7.05 -2.83
C SER A 121 21.09 -7.99 -3.76
N ASN A 122 21.29 -9.22 -3.30
CA ASN A 122 21.91 -10.29 -4.09
C ASN A 122 20.96 -10.88 -5.14
N THR A 123 19.70 -10.44 -5.16
CA THR A 123 18.67 -10.92 -6.10
C THR A 123 18.88 -10.40 -7.52
N PHE A 124 19.50 -9.23 -7.67
CA PHE A 124 19.63 -8.57 -8.96
C PHE A 124 21.01 -8.81 -9.59
N PRO A 125 21.11 -8.82 -10.94
CA PRO A 125 22.38 -8.97 -11.64
C PRO A 125 23.41 -7.87 -11.27
N SER A 126 24.69 -8.17 -11.44
CA SER A 126 25.79 -7.26 -11.08
C SER A 126 25.83 -5.94 -11.87
N ASN A 127 25.16 -5.85 -13.01
CA ASN A 127 25.04 -4.63 -13.81
C ASN A 127 23.83 -3.75 -13.42
N THR A 128 23.16 -4.05 -12.31
CA THR A 128 22.01 -3.27 -11.80
C THR A 128 22.48 -1.94 -11.22
N GLN A 129 21.89 -0.84 -11.66
CA GLN A 129 22.10 0.48 -11.07
C GLN A 129 21.06 0.74 -9.98
N TYR A 130 21.50 1.10 -8.77
CA TYR A 130 20.61 1.44 -7.67
C TYR A 130 20.44 2.96 -7.60
N VAL A 131 19.19 3.42 -7.69
CA VAL A 131 18.84 4.84 -7.66
C VAL A 131 18.09 5.14 -6.37
N HIS A 132 18.65 6.02 -5.53
CA HIS A 132 18.07 6.35 -4.21
C HIS A 132 17.16 7.59 -4.22
N GLN A 133 17.28 8.45 -5.24
CA GLN A 133 16.52 9.70 -5.34
C GLN A 133 15.91 9.86 -6.74
N SER A 134 14.81 9.16 -6.96
CA SER A 134 13.99 9.37 -8.14
C SER A 134 13.17 10.66 -8.02
N LEU A 135 12.94 11.34 -9.15
CA LEU A 135 12.08 12.52 -9.26
C LEU A 135 10.66 12.13 -9.70
N TYR A 136 10.57 11.32 -10.76
CA TYR A 136 9.32 10.75 -11.29
C TYR A 136 9.62 9.61 -12.28
N ALA A 137 8.60 8.85 -12.65
CA ALA A 137 8.67 7.86 -13.72
C ALA A 137 7.74 8.23 -14.88
N LEU A 138 8.17 7.97 -16.12
CA LEU A 138 7.35 8.11 -17.32
C LEU A 138 6.72 6.76 -17.63
N ILE A 139 5.39 6.71 -17.59
CA ILE A 139 4.59 5.51 -17.82
C ILE A 139 3.66 5.75 -19.00
N GLU A 140 3.64 4.82 -19.94
CA GLU A 140 2.63 4.81 -21.00
C GLU A 140 1.37 4.09 -20.53
N ILE A 141 0.24 4.78 -20.53
CA ILE A 141 -1.04 4.26 -20.06
C ILE A 141 -2.05 4.34 -21.20
N ALA A 142 -2.21 3.21 -21.90
CA ALA A 142 -3.02 3.12 -23.12
C ALA A 142 -4.49 3.53 -22.92
N ARG A 143 -5.03 3.33 -21.70
CA ARG A 143 -6.42 3.60 -21.30
C ARG A 143 -6.61 4.94 -20.58
N SER A 144 -5.59 5.78 -20.50
CA SER A 144 -5.73 7.11 -19.92
C SER A 144 -6.65 7.97 -20.79
N LYS A 145 -7.37 8.90 -20.15
CA LYS A 145 -8.24 9.90 -20.82
C LYS A 145 -7.47 11.18 -21.15
N ILE A 146 -6.15 11.09 -21.25
CA ILE A 146 -5.29 12.23 -21.52
C ILE A 146 -5.26 12.43 -23.02
N GLU A 147 -6.08 13.37 -23.48
CA GLU A 147 -6.25 13.70 -24.90
C GLU A 147 -5.25 14.77 -25.38
N CYS A 148 -4.62 15.49 -24.44
CA CYS A 148 -3.70 16.58 -24.75
C CYS A 148 -2.25 16.08 -24.85
N ASN A 149 -1.58 16.48 -25.95
CA ASN A 149 -0.12 16.53 -25.98
C ASN A 149 0.30 17.59 -24.94
N LEU A 150 0.79 17.15 -23.78
CA LEU A 150 1.48 18.02 -22.83
C LEU A 150 2.78 18.49 -23.50
N GLU A 151 2.70 19.55 -24.31
CA GLU A 151 3.71 20.38 -25.01
C GLU A 151 4.86 19.66 -25.75
N THR A 152 5.44 18.59 -25.20
CA THR A 152 6.53 17.76 -25.74
C THR A 152 6.39 16.24 -25.48
N LEU A 153 5.44 15.80 -24.64
CA LEU A 153 5.24 14.38 -24.32
C LEU A 153 4.38 13.69 -25.38
N GLN A 154 4.80 12.49 -25.79
CA GLN A 154 4.00 11.67 -26.69
C GLN A 154 2.64 11.35 -26.05
N PRO A 155 1.56 11.22 -26.85
CA PRO A 155 0.24 10.86 -26.34
C PRO A 155 0.31 9.65 -25.41
N LYS A 156 -0.48 9.66 -24.32
CA LYS A 156 -0.62 8.57 -23.35
C LYS A 156 0.61 8.30 -22.46
N ILE A 157 1.67 9.08 -22.56
CA ILE A 157 2.76 9.06 -21.58
C ILE A 157 2.41 10.00 -20.42
N VAL A 158 2.58 9.51 -19.19
CA VAL A 158 2.21 10.18 -17.96
C VAL A 158 3.41 10.22 -17.02
N SER A 159 3.67 11.39 -16.44
CA SER A 159 4.61 11.53 -15.33
C SER A 159 3.96 11.07 -14.03
N VAL A 160 4.49 10.01 -13.44
CA VAL A 160 4.09 9.49 -12.13
C VAL A 160 5.08 10.01 -11.09
N PRO A 161 4.68 10.93 -10.20
CA PRO A 161 5.56 11.46 -9.17
C PRO A 161 5.67 10.50 -7.98
N LEU A 162 6.67 10.74 -7.12
CA LEU A 162 6.82 10.00 -5.88
C LEU A 162 5.75 10.40 -4.87
N MET A 163 5.22 9.41 -4.16
CA MET A 163 4.28 9.59 -3.08
C MET A 163 4.90 9.25 -1.74
N GLU A 164 4.37 9.90 -0.72
CA GLU A 164 4.81 9.70 0.64
C GLU A 164 3.72 8.99 1.43
N GLN A 165 4.08 7.88 2.07
CA GLN A 165 3.20 7.18 2.98
C GLN A 165 3.90 6.85 4.28
N THR A 166 3.12 6.84 5.36
CA THR A 166 3.58 6.46 6.68
C THR A 166 2.94 5.14 7.05
N PHE A 167 3.77 4.15 7.41
CA PHE A 167 3.32 2.84 7.84
C PHE A 167 3.99 2.46 9.17
N ARG A 168 3.34 1.57 9.91
CA ARG A 168 3.83 1.12 11.21
C ARG A 168 4.32 -0.31 11.12
N VAL A 169 5.54 -0.55 11.60
CA VAL A 169 6.14 -1.89 11.63
C VAL A 169 6.45 -2.28 13.05
N ASP A 170 6.10 -3.51 13.42
CA ASP A 170 6.49 -4.09 14.69
C ASP A 170 7.99 -4.42 14.66
N VAL A 171 8.75 -3.94 15.64
CA VAL A 171 10.20 -4.23 15.76
C VAL A 171 10.46 -5.74 15.77
N THR A 172 9.53 -6.54 16.29
CA THR A 172 9.66 -8.00 16.33
C THR A 172 9.62 -8.65 14.94
N ASP A 173 8.97 -8.03 13.95
CA ASP A 173 8.99 -8.48 12.56
C ASP A 173 10.35 -8.27 11.89
N MET A 174 11.17 -7.37 12.44
CA MET A 174 12.52 -7.07 11.94
C MET A 174 13.62 -7.82 12.68
N LEU A 175 13.32 -8.42 13.84
CA LEU A 175 14.30 -9.20 14.58
C LEU A 175 14.42 -10.61 14.00
N PRO A 176 15.63 -11.19 13.93
CA PRO A 176 15.78 -12.59 13.56
C PRO A 176 14.98 -13.48 14.51
N LYS A 177 14.33 -14.52 13.99
CA LYS A 177 13.37 -15.38 14.72
C LYS A 177 13.90 -15.89 16.08
N ASN A 178 15.21 -16.00 16.25
CA ASN A 178 15.89 -16.48 17.45
C ASN A 178 16.03 -15.43 18.57
N LYS A 179 15.68 -14.17 18.35
CA LYS A 179 15.75 -13.07 19.34
C LYS A 179 14.40 -12.39 19.57
N LYS A 180 13.29 -13.12 19.44
CA LYS A 180 11.97 -12.57 19.80
C LYS A 180 11.95 -12.32 21.33
N PRO A 181 11.72 -11.09 21.79
CA PRO A 181 11.65 -10.81 23.21
C PRO A 181 10.48 -11.58 23.84
N LYS A 182 10.65 -12.08 25.07
CA LYS A 182 9.59 -12.74 25.87
C LYS A 182 8.49 -11.76 26.35
N SER A 183 8.62 -10.48 26.02
CA SER A 183 7.68 -9.43 26.41
C SER A 183 6.59 -9.29 25.36
N ASN A 184 5.33 -9.21 25.79
CA ASN A 184 4.16 -8.94 24.94
C ASN A 184 4.06 -7.46 24.49
N GLN A 185 5.02 -6.61 24.85
CA GLN A 185 5.01 -5.21 24.44
C GLN A 185 5.45 -5.08 22.98
N LYS A 186 4.48 -4.81 22.09
CA LYS A 186 4.74 -4.48 20.69
C LYS A 186 5.39 -3.10 20.60
N ALA A 187 6.68 -3.05 20.32
CA ALA A 187 7.35 -1.81 19.97
C ALA A 187 7.06 -1.53 18.49
N MET A 188 6.28 -0.47 18.21
CA MET A 188 5.92 -0.07 16.85
C MET A 188 6.83 1.06 16.38
N LEU A 189 7.50 0.86 15.25
CA LEU A 189 8.20 1.92 14.52
C LEU A 189 7.25 2.57 13.52
N SER A 190 7.17 3.89 13.52
CA SER A 190 6.47 4.65 12.48
C SER A 190 7.48 5.07 11.42
N ILE A 191 7.38 4.50 10.22
CA ILE A 191 8.29 4.76 9.11
C ILE A 191 7.55 5.57 8.06
N LYS A 192 8.20 6.63 7.57
CA LYS A 192 7.73 7.43 6.45
C LYS A 192 8.60 7.12 5.23
N ARG A 193 7.97 6.67 4.15
CA ARG A 193 8.63 6.29 2.89
C ARG A 193 8.13 7.16 1.77
N ARG A 194 9.07 7.68 0.97
CA ARG A 194 8.81 8.37 -0.29
C ARG A 194 9.20 7.44 -1.44
N ALA A 195 8.26 6.99 -2.24
CA ALA A 195 8.47 6.03 -3.32
C ALA A 195 7.48 6.24 -4.46
N LEU A 196 7.77 5.68 -5.64
CA LEU A 196 6.82 5.68 -6.75
C LEU A 196 5.64 4.75 -6.41
N PRO A 197 4.38 5.18 -6.64
CA PRO A 197 3.19 4.35 -6.41
C PRO A 197 3.02 3.33 -7.55
N LEU A 198 4.05 2.54 -7.83
CA LEU A 198 4.12 1.60 -8.94
C LEU A 198 4.62 0.25 -8.45
N VAL A 199 4.09 -0.82 -9.03
CA VAL A 199 4.59 -2.18 -8.84
C VAL A 199 4.72 -2.88 -10.20
N PRO A 200 5.67 -3.82 -10.37
CA PRO A 200 5.74 -4.63 -11.59
C PRO A 200 4.46 -5.45 -11.77
N ALA A 201 3.99 -5.59 -12.99
CA ALA A 201 2.73 -6.24 -13.34
C ALA A 201 2.91 -7.50 -14.22
N TYR A 202 4.06 -8.17 -14.10
CA TYR A 202 4.28 -9.48 -14.73
C TYR A 202 3.38 -10.57 -14.11
N CYS A 203 3.07 -10.42 -12.83
CA CYS A 203 2.13 -11.27 -12.10
C CYS A 203 1.28 -10.37 -11.20
N ILE A 204 -0.02 -10.62 -11.19
CA ILE A 204 -0.97 -9.85 -10.38
C ILE A 204 -1.77 -10.82 -9.52
N THR A 205 -2.20 -10.36 -8.35
CA THR A 205 -3.06 -11.19 -7.50
C THR A 205 -4.45 -11.31 -8.11
N THR A 206 -5.11 -12.43 -7.83
CA THR A 206 -6.50 -12.67 -8.21
C THR A 206 -7.40 -11.50 -7.81
N HIS A 207 -7.24 -10.97 -6.59
CA HIS A 207 -8.01 -9.82 -6.11
C HIS A 207 -7.77 -8.55 -6.94
N LYS A 208 -6.52 -8.27 -7.35
CA LYS A 208 -6.21 -7.12 -8.21
C LYS A 208 -6.75 -7.27 -9.64
N SER A 209 -6.94 -8.51 -10.11
CA SER A 209 -7.56 -8.80 -11.41
C SER A 209 -9.10 -8.66 -11.40
N GLN A 210 -9.73 -8.59 -10.23
CA GLN A 210 -11.20 -8.56 -10.13
C GLN A 210 -11.77 -7.35 -10.87
N GLY A 211 -12.82 -7.59 -11.67
CA GLY A 211 -13.44 -6.55 -12.50
C GLY A 211 -12.69 -6.23 -13.80
N GLN A 212 -11.50 -6.79 -14.01
CA GLN A 212 -10.78 -6.67 -15.28
C GLN A 212 -11.21 -7.76 -16.26
N THR A 213 -11.14 -7.44 -17.56
CA THR A 213 -11.20 -8.44 -18.64
C THR A 213 -9.81 -8.57 -19.25
N LEU A 214 -9.26 -9.78 -19.24
CA LEU A 214 -7.94 -10.12 -19.75
C LEU A 214 -8.09 -10.81 -21.11
N SER A 215 -7.17 -10.51 -22.03
CA SER A 215 -7.13 -11.19 -23.34
C SER A 215 -6.55 -12.58 -23.23
N LYS A 216 -5.50 -12.77 -22.43
CA LYS A 216 -4.83 -14.05 -22.12
C LYS A 216 -4.29 -14.02 -20.69
N ALA A 217 -4.20 -15.17 -20.05
CA ALA A 217 -3.67 -15.28 -18.69
C ALA A 217 -3.09 -16.66 -18.40
N VAL A 218 -2.02 -16.66 -17.60
CA VAL A 218 -1.50 -17.86 -16.96
C VAL A 218 -1.98 -17.87 -15.51
N ILE A 219 -2.67 -18.92 -15.09
CA ILE A 219 -3.32 -19.01 -13.77
C ILE A 219 -2.67 -20.12 -12.96
N ASP A 220 -2.29 -19.80 -11.72
CA ASP A 220 -1.87 -20.78 -10.73
C ASP A 220 -3.06 -21.18 -9.85
N LEU A 221 -3.53 -22.42 -9.99
CA LEU A 221 -4.64 -22.98 -9.21
C LEU A 221 -4.18 -23.78 -7.99
N LYS A 222 -2.87 -23.77 -7.66
CA LYS A 222 -2.40 -24.35 -6.40
C LYS A 222 -2.66 -23.38 -5.26
N LEU A 223 -3.86 -23.50 -4.68
CA LEU A 223 -4.29 -22.68 -3.56
C LEU A 223 -3.44 -22.94 -2.30
N PRO A 224 -3.22 -21.92 -1.45
CA PRO A 224 -2.67 -22.13 -0.12
C PRO A 224 -3.55 -23.07 0.70
N ASN A 225 -2.92 -23.92 1.51
CA ASN A 225 -3.63 -24.76 2.48
C ASN A 225 -4.58 -23.86 3.29
N GLU A 226 -5.84 -24.29 3.49
CA GLU A 226 -6.94 -23.55 4.15
C GLU A 226 -7.79 -22.64 3.25
N THR A 227 -7.48 -22.47 1.95
CA THR A 227 -8.32 -21.67 1.05
C THR A 227 -9.45 -22.51 0.46
N GLU A 228 -10.61 -22.53 1.12
CA GLU A 228 -11.86 -23.16 0.65
C GLU A 228 -12.84 -22.16 0.03
N ASP A 229 -12.36 -21.01 -0.45
CA ASP A 229 -13.20 -20.01 -1.08
C ASP A 229 -13.32 -20.25 -2.59
N ILE A 230 -14.54 -20.50 -3.07
CA ILE A 230 -14.85 -20.64 -4.50
C ILE A 230 -14.40 -19.41 -5.31
N ALA A 231 -14.40 -18.22 -4.70
CA ALA A 231 -13.96 -17.00 -5.35
C ALA A 231 -12.48 -17.05 -5.77
N ALA A 232 -11.63 -17.79 -5.04
CA ALA A 232 -10.22 -17.94 -5.36
C ALA A 232 -9.99 -18.60 -6.74
N VAL A 233 -10.94 -19.41 -7.20
CA VAL A 233 -10.92 -20.15 -8.47
C VAL A 233 -11.78 -19.48 -9.53
N TYR A 234 -12.97 -19.03 -9.14
CA TYR A 234 -13.93 -18.41 -10.05
C TYR A 234 -13.47 -17.03 -10.55
N VAL A 235 -12.93 -16.18 -9.67
CA VAL A 235 -12.49 -14.83 -10.06
C VAL A 235 -11.42 -14.85 -11.17
N PRO A 236 -10.31 -15.60 -11.07
CA PRO A 236 -9.26 -15.56 -12.09
C PRO A 236 -9.72 -16.20 -13.41
N LEU A 237 -10.48 -17.29 -13.36
CA LEU A 237 -11.01 -17.95 -14.57
C LEU A 237 -12.04 -17.08 -15.30
N SER A 238 -12.90 -16.37 -14.58
CA SER A 238 -13.90 -15.47 -15.16
C SER A 238 -13.34 -14.17 -15.75
N ARG A 239 -12.02 -13.92 -15.68
CA ARG A 239 -11.42 -12.74 -16.30
C ARG A 239 -11.24 -12.90 -17.82
N LEU A 240 -11.30 -14.13 -18.32
CA LEU A 240 -11.09 -14.46 -19.73
C LEU A 240 -12.41 -14.78 -20.43
N LYS A 241 -12.46 -14.49 -21.72
CA LYS A 241 -13.66 -14.74 -22.54
C LYS A 241 -13.71 -16.15 -23.11
N CYS A 242 -12.54 -16.77 -23.34
CA CYS A 242 -12.43 -18.05 -24.02
C CYS A 242 -11.42 -18.95 -23.29
N LEU A 243 -11.70 -20.26 -23.28
CA LEU A 243 -10.84 -21.26 -22.63
C LEU A 243 -9.46 -21.37 -23.31
N ILE A 244 -9.39 -21.15 -24.63
CA ILE A 244 -8.13 -21.17 -25.41
C ILE A 244 -7.11 -20.11 -24.96
N ASP A 245 -7.58 -19.06 -24.26
CA ASP A 245 -6.76 -17.97 -23.77
C ASP A 245 -6.24 -18.20 -22.34
N VAL A 246 -6.59 -19.35 -21.73
CA VAL A 246 -6.19 -19.75 -20.39
C VAL A 246 -5.04 -20.76 -20.45
N ALA A 247 -3.96 -20.49 -19.72
CA ALA A 247 -2.92 -21.47 -19.44
C ALA A 247 -2.84 -21.74 -17.94
N ILE A 248 -2.68 -23.01 -17.55
CA ILE A 248 -2.47 -23.38 -16.14
C ILE A 248 -0.97 -23.47 -15.86
N LEU A 249 -0.50 -22.76 -14.83
CA LEU A 249 0.93 -22.63 -14.53
C LEU A 249 1.60 -23.96 -14.15
N ARG A 250 0.89 -24.80 -13.38
CA ARG A 250 1.41 -26.05 -12.83
C ARG A 250 0.28 -27.03 -12.47
N PRO A 251 0.57 -28.33 -12.31
CA PRO A 251 -0.41 -29.29 -11.82
C PRO A 251 -1.01 -28.87 -10.47
N PHE A 252 -2.31 -29.12 -10.30
CA PHE A 252 -3.09 -28.78 -9.10
C PHE A 252 -4.09 -29.91 -8.80
N ASP A 253 -4.63 -29.93 -7.58
CA ASP A 253 -5.64 -30.91 -7.17
C ASP A 253 -7.01 -30.58 -7.80
N TYR A 254 -7.62 -31.54 -8.47
CA TYR A 254 -8.93 -31.37 -9.12
C TYR A 254 -10.04 -30.97 -8.14
N GLU A 255 -9.91 -31.33 -6.85
CA GLU A 255 -10.88 -30.94 -5.81
C GLU A 255 -11.02 -29.42 -5.66
N VAL A 256 -10.00 -28.64 -6.06
CA VAL A 256 -10.06 -27.17 -6.08
C VAL A 256 -11.17 -26.66 -7.01
N LEU A 257 -11.48 -27.36 -8.10
CA LEU A 257 -12.59 -26.98 -9.01
C LEU A 257 -13.96 -27.41 -8.49
N ARG A 258 -14.00 -28.22 -7.43
CA ARG A 258 -15.23 -28.76 -6.82
C ARG A 258 -15.68 -28.00 -5.58
N ILE A 259 -14.94 -26.95 -5.20
CA ILE A 259 -15.32 -26.06 -4.09
C ILE A 259 -16.71 -25.50 -4.37
N LYS A 260 -17.63 -25.71 -3.44
CA LYS A 260 -19.02 -25.24 -3.55
C LYS A 260 -19.16 -23.86 -2.88
N PRO A 261 -20.10 -23.02 -3.35
CA PRO A 261 -20.46 -21.82 -2.62
C PRO A 261 -20.94 -22.16 -1.20
N SER A 262 -20.77 -21.24 -0.27
CA SER A 262 -21.26 -21.41 1.09
C SER A 262 -22.80 -21.50 1.13
N LYS A 263 -23.37 -22.11 2.17
CA LYS A 263 -24.83 -22.22 2.32
C LYS A 263 -25.52 -20.84 2.29
N SER A 264 -24.88 -19.80 2.83
CA SER A 264 -25.41 -18.44 2.79
C SER A 264 -25.38 -17.84 1.39
N GLN A 265 -24.32 -18.08 0.61
CA GLN A 265 -24.25 -17.65 -0.79
C GLN A 265 -25.31 -18.35 -1.64
N VAL A 266 -25.52 -19.65 -1.47
CA VAL A 266 -26.58 -20.39 -2.18
C VAL A 266 -27.96 -19.85 -1.82
N ALA A 267 -28.24 -19.68 -0.52
CA ALA A 267 -29.52 -19.12 -0.07
C ALA A 267 -29.78 -17.71 -0.60
N GLU A 268 -28.73 -16.89 -0.74
CA GLU A 268 -28.84 -15.54 -1.31
C GLU A 268 -29.13 -15.59 -2.82
N ILE A 269 -28.49 -16.47 -3.57
CA ILE A 269 -28.79 -16.70 -5.00
C ILE A 269 -30.26 -17.10 -5.16
N GLU A 270 -30.72 -18.08 -4.39
CA GLU A 270 -32.13 -18.52 -4.41
C GLU A 270 -33.12 -17.41 -4.04
N ARG A 271 -32.75 -16.54 -3.09
CA ARG A 271 -33.56 -15.37 -2.70
C ARG A 271 -33.64 -14.35 -3.84
N LEU A 272 -32.53 -14.10 -4.53
CA LEU A 272 -32.48 -13.20 -5.69
C LEU A 272 -33.31 -13.74 -6.85
N ASP A 273 -33.28 -15.04 -7.12
CA ASP A 273 -34.12 -15.67 -8.16
C ASP A 273 -35.62 -15.52 -7.86
N LYS A 274 -36.02 -15.71 -6.60
CA LYS A 274 -37.42 -15.48 -6.17
C LYS A 274 -37.84 -14.03 -6.34
N LEU A 275 -36.97 -13.08 -5.96
CA LEU A 275 -37.23 -11.66 -6.16
C LEU A 275 -37.30 -11.27 -7.63
N TYR A 276 -36.47 -11.88 -8.48
CA TYR A 276 -36.52 -11.68 -9.92
C TYR A 276 -37.88 -12.10 -10.49
N ILE A 277 -38.37 -13.29 -10.13
CA ILE A 277 -39.69 -13.80 -10.57
C ILE A 277 -40.83 -12.90 -10.08
N ASP A 278 -40.82 -12.51 -8.80
CA ASP A 278 -41.82 -11.59 -8.23
C ASP A 278 -41.80 -10.22 -8.92
N THR A 279 -40.60 -9.71 -9.25
CA THR A 279 -40.43 -8.46 -10.01
C THR A 279 -41.00 -8.59 -11.41
N GLN A 280 -40.71 -9.68 -12.12
CA GLN A 280 -41.27 -9.94 -13.44
C GLN A 280 -42.80 -10.02 -13.41
N PHE A 281 -43.39 -10.64 -12.39
CA PHE A 281 -44.83 -10.74 -12.25
C PHE A 281 -45.48 -9.37 -12.01
N ARG A 282 -44.94 -8.59 -11.06
CA ARG A 282 -45.47 -7.26 -10.69
C ARG A 282 -45.38 -6.23 -11.80
N PHE A 283 -44.30 -6.29 -12.58
CA PHE A 283 -43.99 -5.32 -13.64
C PHE A 283 -44.10 -5.97 -15.03
N SER A 284 -44.99 -6.93 -15.20
CA SER A 284 -45.14 -7.72 -16.43
C SER A 284 -45.29 -6.88 -17.70
N GLU A 285 -45.86 -5.68 -17.60
CA GLU A 285 -45.99 -4.71 -18.69
C GLU A 285 -44.64 -4.22 -19.26
N TYR A 286 -43.55 -4.29 -18.48
CA TYR A 286 -42.20 -3.85 -18.88
C TYR A 286 -41.29 -5.01 -19.36
N PHE A 287 -41.76 -6.26 -19.27
CA PHE A 287 -40.99 -7.46 -19.64
C PHE A 287 -41.53 -8.16 -20.90
N GLN A 288 -42.45 -7.52 -21.65
CA GLN A 288 -42.96 -7.99 -22.95
C GLN A 288 -41.97 -7.77 -24.09
#